data_AF-A0A1G3B8A7-F1
#
_entry.id   AF-A0A1G3B8A7-F1
#
_cell.length_a   1.000
_cell.length_b   1.000
_cell.length_c   1.000
_cell.angle_alpha   90.00
_cell.angle_beta   90.00
_cell.angle_gamma   90.00
#
_symmetry.space_group_name_H-M   'P 1'
#
loop_
_entity.id
_entity.type
_entity.pdbx_description
1 polymer ?
#
loop_
_entity_poly.entity_id
_entity_poly.type
_entity_poly.pdbx_seq_one_letter_code
_entity_poly.pdbx_strand_id
1 'polypeptide(L)'
;MRRLIYVPIIHTQIDMGSLSAQLEQEYVKKFGQARWLEHKQAVERIWMEIEKRLTQLQTPVQKVYQDGLPVCGKEMELARDLAKKGSRNHQILLRLAQQGAELVGTEDPQLLKEELTTISKEVGGERSSPEEYKKGVMERLEKRDDFIARRINETLKPGETGILFIGMLHKVNTRLPKDIQVELFLDHLGQKEKV
;
A
#
# COMPACT_ATOMS: atom_id res chain seq x y z
N MET A 1 -13.11 -18.60 10.67
CA MET A 1 -12.80 -17.18 10.90
C MET A 1 -11.80 -16.72 9.84
N ARG A 2 -11.95 -15.51 9.30
CA ARG A 2 -11.04 -14.94 8.30
C ARG A 2 -10.12 -13.94 8.99
N ARG A 3 -8.81 -13.97 8.73
CA ARG A 3 -7.83 -13.08 9.38
C ARG A 3 -7.18 -12.17 8.37
N LEU A 4 -7.02 -10.89 8.70
CA LEU A 4 -6.38 -9.91 7.83
C LEU A 4 -5.41 -9.03 8.61
N ILE A 5 -4.13 -9.12 8.27
CA ILE A 5 -3.07 -8.34 8.88
C ILE A 5 -2.87 -7.06 8.08
N TYR A 6 -2.99 -5.90 8.73
CA TYR A 6 -2.81 -4.57 8.11
C TYR A 6 -1.38 -4.11 8.25
N VAL A 7 -0.66 -4.04 7.12
CA VAL A 7 0.69 -3.50 7.05
C VAL A 7 0.63 -2.11 6.41
N PRO A 8 0.99 -1.05 7.14
CA PRO A 8 1.04 0.28 6.57
C PRO A 8 2.15 0.35 5.52
N ILE A 9 1.87 0.92 4.36
CA ILE A 9 2.90 1.23 3.37
C ILE A 9 3.33 2.68 3.46
N ILE A 10 4.64 2.87 3.33
CA ILE A 10 5.23 4.16 3.02
C ILE A 10 5.66 4.05 1.57
N HIS A 11 4.87 4.62 0.66
CA HIS A 11 5.22 4.65 -0.75
C HIS A 11 6.60 5.29 -0.91
N THR A 12 7.51 4.53 -1.52
CA THR A 12 8.83 5.01 -1.86
C THR A 12 8.76 5.78 -3.18
N GLN A 13 9.82 6.53 -3.50
CA GLN A 13 9.94 7.25 -4.77
C GLN A 13 9.71 6.34 -5.99
N ILE A 14 10.16 5.09 -5.91
CA ILE A 14 10.05 4.10 -6.99
C ILE A 14 8.58 3.70 -7.21
N ASP A 15 7.77 3.73 -6.16
CA ASP A 15 6.33 3.44 -6.23
C ASP A 15 5.53 4.60 -6.82
N MET A 16 6.04 5.83 -6.78
CA MET A 16 5.36 7.05 -7.23
C MET A 16 5.74 7.52 -8.66
N GLY A 17 6.64 6.83 -9.35
CA GLY A 17 7.00 7.15 -10.75
C GLY A 17 7.54 8.58 -10.94
N SER A 18 7.07 9.31 -11.96
CA SER A 18 7.56 10.65 -12.31
C SER A 18 7.29 11.73 -11.25
N LEU A 19 6.33 11.51 -10.34
CA LEU A 19 6.01 12.43 -9.23
C LEU A 19 7.12 12.45 -8.16
N SER A 20 7.96 11.42 -8.12
CA SER A 20 9.01 11.25 -7.11
C SER A 20 10.16 12.26 -7.20
N ALA A 21 10.52 12.69 -8.41
CA ALA A 21 11.62 13.63 -8.63
C ALA A 21 11.23 15.06 -8.21
N GLN A 22 9.96 15.43 -8.42
CA GLN A 22 9.43 16.73 -8.00
C GLN A 22 9.32 16.81 -6.46
N LEU A 23 8.82 15.74 -5.82
CA LEU A 23 8.76 15.65 -4.36
C LEU A 23 10.14 15.72 -3.70
N GLU A 24 11.15 15.09 -4.29
CA GLU A 24 12.54 15.18 -3.80
C GLU A 24 13.08 16.60 -3.87
N GLN A 25 12.93 17.26 -5.01
CA GLN A 25 13.40 18.63 -5.20
C GLN A 25 12.72 19.60 -4.24
N GLU A 26 11.40 19.47 -4.04
CA GLU A 26 10.66 20.28 -3.09
C GLU A 26 11.08 20.01 -1.64
N TYR A 27 11.26 18.75 -1.26
CA TYR A 27 11.69 18.39 0.09
C TYR A 27 13.10 18.88 0.39
N VAL A 28 14.04 18.68 -0.52
CA VAL A 28 15.42 19.17 -0.38
C VAL A 28 15.44 20.70 -0.33
N LYS A 29 14.65 21.37 -1.17
CA LYS A 29 14.53 22.84 -1.15
C LYS A 29 13.97 23.37 0.18
N LYS A 30 13.03 22.65 0.80
CA LYS A 30 12.35 23.10 2.04
C LYS A 30 13.09 22.69 3.32
N PHE A 31 13.72 21.52 3.34
CA PHE A 31 14.26 20.90 4.56
C PHE A 31 15.76 20.60 4.49
N GLY A 32 16.38 20.73 3.31
CA GLY A 32 17.80 20.46 3.09
C GLY A 32 18.12 18.99 2.82
N GLN A 33 19.28 18.76 2.21
CA GLN A 33 19.74 17.43 1.79
C GLN A 33 20.03 16.48 2.97
N ALA A 34 20.48 17.00 4.10
CA ALA A 34 20.76 16.20 5.30
C ALA A 34 19.47 15.56 5.86
N ARG A 35 18.39 16.35 6.03
CA ARG A 35 17.09 15.85 6.49
C ARG A 35 16.45 14.88 5.49
N TRP A 36 16.70 15.09 4.20
CA TRP A 36 16.27 14.16 3.16
C TRP A 36 16.94 12.78 3.32
N LEU A 37 18.24 12.75 3.59
CA LEU A 37 18.96 11.50 3.83
C LEU A 37 18.48 10.82 5.13
N GLU A 38 18.25 11.58 6.20
CA GLU A 38 17.67 11.07 7.44
C GLU A 38 16.28 10.47 7.22
N HIS A 39 15.44 11.12 6.41
CA HIS A 39 14.12 10.62 6.02
C HIS A 39 14.23 9.29 5.26
N LYS A 40 15.10 9.20 4.24
CA LYS A 40 15.34 7.94 3.51
C LYS A 40 15.76 6.82 4.46
N GLN A 41 16.70 7.09 5.38
CA GLN A 41 17.13 6.11 6.36
C GLN A 41 16.01 5.68 7.32
N ALA A 42 15.12 6.60 7.72
CA ALA A 42 13.97 6.28 8.55
C ALA A 42 12.99 5.35 7.83
N VAL A 43 12.70 5.62 6.55
CA VAL A 43 11.85 4.78 5.72
C VAL A 43 12.46 3.38 5.55
N GLU A 44 13.77 3.29 5.29
CA GLU A 44 14.47 1.99 5.20
C GLU A 44 14.39 1.20 6.51
N ARG A 45 14.54 1.85 7.67
CA ARG A 45 14.40 1.19 8.98
C ARG A 45 13.00 0.61 9.18
N ILE A 46 11.97 1.32 8.76
CA ILE A 46 10.58 0.84 8.85
C ILE A 46 10.40 -0.39 7.95
N TRP A 47 10.91 -0.36 6.72
CA TRP A 47 10.83 -1.51 5.82
C TRP A 47 11.60 -2.74 6.34
N MET A 48 12.78 -2.54 6.93
CA MET A 48 13.53 -3.63 7.57
C MET A 48 12.75 -4.27 8.72
N GLU A 49 12.09 -3.47 9.56
CA GLU A 49 11.28 -3.99 10.67
C GLU A 49 10.03 -4.72 10.17
N ILE A 50 9.39 -4.19 9.12
CA ILE A 50 8.26 -4.88 8.45
C ILE A 50 8.72 -6.25 7.96
N GLU A 51 9.81 -6.28 7.20
CA GLU A 51 10.34 -7.51 6.63
C GLU A 51 10.73 -8.54 7.70
N LYS A 52 11.40 -8.10 8.77
CA LYS A 52 11.79 -8.96 9.90
C LYS A 52 10.60 -9.61 10.60
N ARG A 53 9.50 -8.88 10.78
CA ARG A 53 8.31 -9.42 11.44
C ARG A 53 7.53 -10.35 10.53
N LEU A 54 7.46 -10.03 9.24
CA LEU A 54 6.83 -10.92 8.27
C LEU A 54 7.53 -12.27 8.19
N THR A 55 8.87 -12.33 8.34
CA THR A 55 9.59 -13.62 8.40
C THR A 55 9.38 -14.39 9.71
N GLN A 56 8.93 -13.72 10.78
CA GLN A 56 8.62 -14.34 12.07
C GLN A 56 7.17 -14.82 12.16
N LEU A 57 6.34 -14.55 11.15
CA LEU A 57 4.96 -15.06 11.12
C LEU A 57 4.97 -16.58 11.06
N GLN A 58 4.45 -17.21 12.10
CA GLN A 58 4.30 -18.67 12.18
C GLN A 58 3.04 -19.17 11.47
N THR A 59 2.08 -18.26 11.21
CA THR A 59 0.85 -18.59 10.50
C THR A 59 1.10 -18.50 8.98
N PRO A 60 0.73 -19.53 8.20
CA PRO A 60 0.86 -19.46 6.75
C PRO A 60 -0.07 -18.37 6.21
N VAL A 61 0.44 -17.57 5.27
CA VAL A 61 -0.31 -16.52 4.58
C VAL A 61 -0.84 -17.07 3.27
N GLN A 62 -2.15 -16.97 3.04
CA GLN A 62 -2.77 -17.47 1.81
C GLN A 62 -2.96 -16.36 0.78
N LYS A 63 -3.19 -15.11 1.22
CA LYS A 63 -3.51 -13.98 0.34
C LYS A 63 -2.65 -12.77 0.66
N VAL A 64 -2.17 -12.10 -0.37
CA VAL A 64 -1.49 -10.81 -0.26
C VAL A 64 -2.22 -9.79 -1.11
N TYR A 65 -2.56 -8.67 -0.48
CA TYR A 65 -3.28 -7.54 -1.06
C TYR A 65 -2.38 -6.31 -1.01
N GLN A 66 -2.35 -5.53 -2.08
CA GLN A 66 -1.46 -4.37 -2.23
C GLN A 66 -2.22 -3.17 -2.79
N ASP A 67 -2.30 -2.10 -2.02
CA ASP A 67 -2.74 -0.77 -2.48
C ASP A 67 -2.01 -0.34 -3.76
N GLY A 68 -2.78 0.13 -4.74
CA GLY A 68 -2.27 0.51 -6.06
C GLY A 68 -2.10 -0.64 -7.06
N LEU A 69 -2.46 -1.89 -6.71
CA LEU A 69 -2.36 -3.04 -7.61
C LEU A 69 -3.67 -3.29 -8.39
N PRO A 70 -3.72 -3.05 -9.71
CA PRO A 70 -4.93 -3.21 -10.51
C PRO A 70 -5.33 -4.68 -10.70
N VAL A 71 -6.63 -4.96 -10.66
CA VAL A 71 -7.19 -6.25 -11.13
C VAL A 71 -7.07 -6.32 -12.65
N CYS A 72 -6.09 -7.08 -13.15
CA CYS A 72 -5.76 -7.12 -14.58
C CYS A 72 -5.18 -8.45 -15.07
N GLY A 73 -5.03 -9.45 -14.20
CA GLY A 73 -4.43 -10.74 -14.54
C GLY A 73 -2.91 -10.69 -14.76
N LYS A 74 -2.28 -9.53 -14.53
CA LYS A 74 -0.85 -9.27 -14.67
C LYS A 74 -0.23 -8.78 -13.36
N GLU A 75 -0.89 -9.02 -12.23
CA GLU A 75 -0.52 -8.55 -10.90
C GLU A 75 0.92 -8.96 -10.56
N MET A 76 1.25 -10.23 -10.81
CA MET A 76 2.59 -10.78 -10.58
C MET A 76 3.65 -10.18 -11.51
N GLU A 77 3.30 -9.86 -12.76
CA GLU A 77 4.24 -9.23 -13.71
C GLU A 77 4.56 -7.79 -13.26
N LEU A 78 3.52 -7.02 -12.92
CA LEU A 78 3.65 -5.65 -12.40
C LEU A 78 4.50 -5.61 -11.13
N ALA A 79 4.25 -6.54 -10.19
CA ALA A 79 5.03 -6.64 -8.98
C ALA A 79 6.50 -7.00 -9.25
N ARG A 80 6.78 -7.89 -10.20
CA ARG A 80 8.14 -8.23 -10.63
C ARG A 80 8.88 -7.04 -11.23
N ASP A 81 8.22 -6.27 -12.07
CA ASP A 81 8.85 -5.11 -12.70
C ASP A 81 9.19 -4.01 -11.70
N LEU A 82 8.29 -3.74 -10.74
CA LEU A 82 8.57 -2.78 -9.67
C LEU A 82 9.65 -3.28 -8.71
N ALA A 83 9.65 -4.57 -8.37
CA ALA A 83 10.70 -5.17 -7.55
C ALA A 83 12.09 -5.08 -8.21
N LYS A 84 12.18 -5.31 -9.53
CA LYS A 84 13.43 -5.14 -10.31
C LYS A 84 13.92 -3.70 -10.35
N LYS A 85 13.00 -2.73 -10.30
CA LYS A 85 13.32 -1.29 -10.18
C LYS A 85 13.75 -0.89 -8.77
N GLY A 86 13.78 -1.82 -7.82
CA GLY A 86 14.25 -1.58 -6.46
C GLY A 86 13.15 -1.26 -5.44
N SER A 87 11.87 -1.42 -5.81
CA SER A 87 10.79 -1.25 -4.82
C SER A 87 10.86 -2.37 -3.78
N ARG A 88 11.17 -1.98 -2.54
CA ARG A 88 11.27 -2.89 -1.40
C ARG A 88 9.92 -3.52 -1.04
N ASN A 89 8.85 -2.72 -1.12
CA ASN A 89 7.49 -3.23 -0.92
C ASN A 89 7.19 -4.39 -1.89
N HIS A 90 7.44 -4.17 -3.17
CA HIS A 90 7.17 -5.16 -4.20
C HIS A 90 8.08 -6.40 -4.10
N GLN A 91 9.31 -6.25 -3.60
CA GLN A 91 10.17 -7.39 -3.27
C GLN A 91 9.58 -8.25 -2.13
N ILE A 92 8.97 -7.64 -1.12
CA ILE A 92 8.27 -8.35 -0.03
C ILE A 92 7.06 -9.11 -0.58
N LEU A 93 6.25 -8.49 -1.44
CA LEU A 93 5.10 -9.15 -2.08
C LEU A 93 5.52 -10.43 -2.82
N LEU A 94 6.60 -10.35 -3.60
CA LEU A 94 7.10 -11.51 -4.34
C LEU A 94 7.61 -12.62 -3.44
N ARG A 95 8.23 -12.28 -2.30
CA ARG A 95 8.68 -13.28 -1.33
C ARG A 95 7.50 -14.01 -0.69
N LEU A 96 6.48 -13.27 -0.27
CA LEU A 96 5.26 -13.88 0.27
C LEU A 96 4.59 -14.78 -0.79
N ALA A 97 4.60 -14.35 -2.05
CA ALA A 97 4.09 -15.17 -3.15
C ALA A 97 4.91 -16.45 -3.37
N GLN A 98 6.24 -16.39 -3.27
CA GLN A 98 7.12 -17.56 -3.32
C GLN A 98 6.89 -18.52 -2.14
N GLN A 99 6.40 -18.02 -1.01
CA GLN A 99 6.03 -18.83 0.17
C GLN A 99 4.62 -19.45 0.06
N GLY A 100 3.93 -19.27 -1.08
CA GLY A 100 2.64 -19.88 -1.38
C GLY A 100 1.45 -18.95 -1.23
N ALA A 101 1.65 -17.67 -0.93
CA ALA A 101 0.55 -16.71 -0.92
C ALA A 101 0.15 -16.30 -2.35
N GLU A 102 -1.14 -16.12 -2.58
CA GLU A 102 -1.63 -15.57 -3.84
C GLU A 102 -1.62 -14.04 -3.79
N LEU A 103 -0.97 -13.41 -4.77
CA LEU A 103 -1.03 -11.96 -4.95
C LEU A 103 -2.35 -11.58 -5.64
N VAL A 104 -3.18 -10.80 -4.96
CA VAL A 104 -4.52 -10.43 -5.41
C VAL A 104 -4.57 -8.95 -5.76
N GLY A 105 -5.07 -8.62 -6.95
CA GLY A 105 -5.36 -7.24 -7.34
C GLY A 105 -6.48 -6.64 -6.50
N THR A 106 -6.29 -5.40 -6.06
CA THR A 106 -7.17 -4.71 -5.11
C THR A 106 -7.73 -3.40 -5.64
N GLU A 107 -7.31 -2.97 -6.82
CA GLU A 107 -7.76 -1.70 -7.41
C GLU A 107 -8.55 -1.93 -8.69
N ASP A 108 -9.55 -1.09 -8.90
CA ASP A 108 -10.25 -1.00 -10.17
C ASP A 108 -9.36 -0.27 -11.19
N PRO A 109 -9.00 -0.91 -12.32
CA PRO A 109 -8.21 -0.26 -13.36
C PRO A 109 -8.84 1.02 -13.92
N GLN A 110 -10.18 1.14 -13.89
CA GLN A 110 -10.88 2.34 -14.34
C GLN A 110 -10.67 3.49 -13.36
N LEU A 111 -10.83 3.24 -12.05
CA LEU A 111 -10.60 4.25 -11.01
C LEU A 111 -9.15 4.78 -11.03
N LEU A 112 -8.16 3.91 -11.24
CA LEU A 112 -6.77 4.33 -11.36
C LEU A 112 -6.51 5.20 -12.61
N LYS A 113 -7.15 4.89 -13.74
CA LYS A 113 -7.05 5.70 -14.97
C LYS A 113 -7.69 7.08 -14.80
N GLU A 114 -8.84 7.15 -14.13
CA GLU A 114 -9.51 8.41 -13.80
C GLU A 114 -8.64 9.29 -12.89
N GLU A 115 -7.96 8.68 -11.91
CA GLU A 115 -7.01 9.38 -11.04
C GLU A 115 -5.84 9.98 -11.84
N LEU A 116 -5.20 9.18 -12.70
CA LEU A 116 -4.11 9.66 -13.56
C LEU A 116 -4.56 10.78 -14.51
N THR A 117 -5.76 10.67 -15.08
CA THR A 117 -6.33 11.70 -15.96
C THR A 117 -6.55 13.01 -15.20
N THR A 118 -7.08 12.92 -13.97
CA THR A 118 -7.27 14.09 -13.11
C THR A 118 -5.93 14.76 -12.78
N ILE A 119 -4.94 13.99 -12.35
CA ILE A 119 -3.60 14.52 -12.03
C ILE A 119 -2.97 15.18 -13.26
N SER A 120 -3.12 14.58 -14.44
CA SER A 120 -2.57 15.12 -15.69
C SER A 120 -3.19 16.48 -16.06
N LYS A 121 -4.50 16.66 -15.85
CA LYS A 121 -5.18 17.95 -16.07
C LYS A 121 -4.73 19.04 -15.11
N GLU A 122 -4.59 18.71 -13.83
CA GLU A 122 -4.09 19.62 -12.79
C GLU A 122 -2.65 20.09 -13.10
N VAL A 123 -1.77 19.17 -13.50
CA VAL A 123 -0.39 19.48 -13.93
C VAL A 123 -0.40 20.29 -15.24
N GLY A 124 -1.35 20.01 -16.13
CA GLY A 124 -1.55 20.69 -17.42
C GLY A 124 -2.15 22.10 -17.34
N GLY A 125 -2.49 22.61 -16.14
CA GLY A 125 -2.95 23.98 -15.92
C GLY A 125 -4.45 24.15 -15.71
N GLU A 126 -5.25 23.09 -15.81
CA GLU A 126 -6.67 23.07 -15.42
C GLU A 126 -6.79 22.83 -13.91
N ARG A 127 -6.33 23.80 -13.11
CA ARG A 127 -6.31 23.66 -11.64
C ARG A 127 -7.69 23.86 -11.04
N SER A 128 -8.17 22.83 -10.35
CA SER A 128 -9.36 22.95 -9.50
C SER A 128 -9.07 23.87 -8.31
N SER A 129 -10.11 24.41 -7.67
CA SER A 129 -9.92 25.05 -6.37
C SER A 129 -9.37 24.04 -5.34
N PRO A 130 -8.62 24.47 -4.31
CA PRO A 130 -8.11 23.55 -3.28
C PRO A 130 -9.20 22.71 -2.60
N GLU A 131 -10.41 23.26 -2.47
CA GLU A 131 -11.57 22.61 -1.86
C GLU A 131 -12.16 21.53 -2.77
N GLU A 132 -12.34 21.83 -4.05
CA GLU A 132 -12.80 20.85 -5.06
C GLU A 132 -11.79 19.72 -5.25
N TYR A 133 -10.49 20.06 -5.31
CA TYR A 133 -9.42 19.07 -5.41
C TYR A 133 -9.44 18.12 -4.21
N LYS A 134 -9.49 18.66 -2.99
CA LYS A 134 -9.53 17.86 -1.76
C LYS A 134 -10.77 16.97 -1.71
N LYS A 135 -11.93 17.51 -2.07
CA LYS A 135 -13.18 16.74 -2.14
C LYS A 135 -13.06 15.58 -3.14
N GLY A 136 -12.56 15.85 -4.35
CA GLY A 136 -12.36 14.81 -5.37
C GLY A 136 -11.36 13.73 -4.96
N VAL A 137 -10.28 14.09 -4.25
CA VAL A 137 -9.34 13.10 -3.69
C VAL A 137 -10.02 12.21 -2.66
N MET A 138 -10.78 12.79 -1.73
CA MET A 138 -11.48 12.02 -0.69
C MET A 138 -12.54 11.08 -1.29
N GLU A 139 -13.36 11.55 -2.22
CA GLU A 139 -14.37 10.73 -2.90
C GLU A 139 -13.75 9.56 -3.67
N ARG A 140 -12.60 9.77 -4.33
CA ARG A 140 -11.86 8.70 -5.00
C ARG A 140 -11.30 7.69 -4.01
N LEU A 141 -10.73 8.17 -2.90
CA LEU A 141 -10.19 7.30 -1.85
C LEU A 141 -11.29 6.41 -1.26
N GLU A 142 -12.50 6.95 -1.04
CA GLU A 142 -13.64 6.17 -0.55
C GLU A 142 -14.08 5.07 -1.53
N LYS A 143 -14.14 5.38 -2.84
CA LYS A 143 -14.45 4.38 -3.88
C LYS A 143 -13.40 3.27 -3.94
N ARG A 144 -12.13 3.62 -3.78
CA ARG A 144 -11.03 2.64 -3.71
C ARG A 144 -11.15 1.78 -2.47
N ASP A 145 -11.42 2.38 -1.30
CA ASP A 145 -11.66 1.64 -0.06
C ASP A 145 -12.81 0.62 -0.20
N ASP A 146 -13.93 1.03 -0.82
CA ASP A 146 -15.08 0.15 -1.09
C ASP A 146 -14.71 -1.02 -2.00
N PHE A 147 -13.94 -0.76 -3.05
CA PHE A 147 -13.51 -1.78 -3.98
C PHE A 147 -12.55 -2.76 -3.30
N ILE A 148 -11.53 -2.27 -2.59
CA ILE A 148 -10.57 -3.09 -1.84
C ILE A 148 -11.30 -3.99 -0.84
N ALA A 149 -12.21 -3.42 -0.03
CA ALA A 149 -12.97 -4.17 0.96
C ALA A 149 -13.82 -5.28 0.33
N ARG A 150 -14.47 -5.00 -0.80
CA ARG A 150 -15.23 -5.99 -1.57
C ARG A 150 -14.34 -7.11 -2.09
N ARG A 151 -13.20 -6.76 -2.71
CA ARG A 151 -12.23 -7.72 -3.23
C ARG A 151 -11.71 -8.65 -2.15
N ILE A 152 -11.39 -8.12 -0.98
CA ILE A 152 -10.98 -8.92 0.18
C ILE A 152 -12.11 -9.87 0.60
N ASN A 153 -13.34 -9.37 0.73
CA ASN A 153 -14.47 -10.19 1.12
C ASN A 153 -14.73 -11.36 0.14
N GLU A 154 -14.57 -11.13 -1.16
CA GLU A 154 -14.77 -12.13 -2.21
C GLU A 154 -13.66 -13.18 -2.28
N THR A 155 -12.43 -12.80 -1.93
CA THR A 155 -11.23 -13.63 -2.19
C THR A 155 -10.64 -14.28 -0.95
N LEU A 156 -10.78 -13.67 0.22
CA LEU A 156 -10.32 -14.23 1.48
C LEU A 156 -11.36 -15.24 1.98
N LYS A 157 -11.03 -16.52 1.91
CA LYS A 157 -11.93 -17.61 2.26
C LYS A 157 -11.92 -17.91 3.77
N PRO A 158 -12.95 -18.58 4.29
CA PRO A 158 -12.97 -19.01 5.69
C PRO A 158 -11.73 -19.82 6.07
N GLY A 159 -11.05 -19.41 7.15
CA GLY A 159 -9.82 -20.06 7.64
C GLY A 159 -8.54 -19.50 7.03
N GLU A 160 -8.64 -18.66 6.00
CA GLU A 160 -7.47 -18.02 5.40
C GLU A 160 -7.00 -16.80 6.21
N THR A 161 -5.68 -16.59 6.15
CA THR A 161 -4.98 -15.40 6.62
C THR A 161 -4.49 -14.61 5.41
N GLY A 162 -4.90 -13.35 5.33
CA GLY A 162 -4.43 -12.38 4.35
C GLY A 162 -3.52 -11.33 4.98
N ILE A 163 -2.65 -10.75 4.15
CA ILE A 163 -1.92 -9.52 4.49
C ILE A 163 -2.37 -8.43 3.52
N LEU A 164 -2.71 -7.25 4.05
CA LEU A 164 -3.02 -6.06 3.28
C LEU A 164 -1.94 -4.99 3.51
N PHE A 165 -1.20 -4.69 2.46
CA PHE A 165 -0.30 -3.55 2.38
C PHE A 165 -1.08 -2.32 1.91
N ILE A 166 -1.28 -1.33 2.77
CA ILE A 166 -2.17 -0.20 2.47
C ILE A 166 -1.72 1.13 3.04
N GLY A 167 -1.98 2.22 2.31
CA GLY A 167 -1.65 3.58 2.73
C GLY A 167 -2.44 4.03 3.96
N MET A 168 -1.83 4.86 4.81
CA MET A 168 -2.40 5.26 6.11
C MET A 168 -3.71 6.07 6.03
N LEU A 169 -4.04 6.64 4.87
CA LEU A 169 -5.26 7.42 4.69
C LEU A 169 -6.49 6.56 4.40
N HIS A 170 -6.28 5.32 3.94
CA HIS A 170 -7.36 4.38 3.63
C HIS A 170 -8.10 3.94 4.89
N LYS A 171 -9.42 3.73 4.74
CA LYS A 171 -10.31 3.24 5.80
C LYS A 171 -11.00 1.94 5.40
N VAL A 172 -10.28 1.05 4.72
CA VAL A 172 -10.80 -0.27 4.31
C VAL A 172 -11.35 -1.04 5.52
N ASN A 173 -10.72 -0.93 6.69
CA ASN A 173 -11.12 -1.65 7.90
C ASN A 173 -12.53 -1.29 8.37
N THR A 174 -13.04 -0.09 8.07
CA THR A 174 -14.42 0.30 8.43
C THR A 174 -15.46 -0.25 7.47
N ARG A 175 -15.04 -0.86 6.36
CA ARG A 175 -15.89 -1.36 5.27
C ARG A 175 -15.86 -2.89 5.15
N LEU A 176 -15.00 -3.56 5.92
CA LEU A 176 -14.91 -5.01 5.95
C LEU A 176 -16.11 -5.62 6.69
N PRO A 177 -16.56 -6.82 6.28
CA PRO A 177 -17.56 -7.58 7.01
C PRO A 177 -17.03 -8.01 8.38
N LYS A 178 -17.95 -8.16 9.35
CA LYS A 178 -17.62 -8.41 10.77
C LYS A 178 -16.90 -9.73 11.06
N ASP A 179 -16.94 -10.68 10.13
CA ASP A 179 -16.30 -11.99 10.28
C ASP A 179 -14.83 -12.01 9.82
N ILE A 180 -14.33 -10.89 9.28
CA ILE A 180 -12.90 -10.66 9.04
C ILE A 180 -12.31 -9.97 10.26
N GLN A 181 -11.45 -10.69 10.98
CA GLN A 181 -10.68 -10.15 12.08
C GLN A 181 -9.49 -9.36 11.53
N VAL A 182 -9.46 -8.06 11.82
CA VAL A 182 -8.36 -7.17 11.44
C VAL A 182 -7.33 -7.12 12.57
N GLU A 183 -6.08 -7.36 12.25
CA GLU A 183 -4.93 -7.25 13.16
C GLU A 183 -4.00 -6.15 12.63
N LEU A 184 -3.74 -5.11 13.42
CA LEU A 184 -2.77 -4.08 13.04
C LEU A 184 -1.36 -4.60 13.23
N PHE A 185 -0.55 -4.49 12.18
CA PHE A 185 0.86 -4.89 12.23
C PHE A 185 1.67 -4.05 13.24
N LEU A 186 1.24 -2.80 13.48
CA LEU A 186 1.90 -1.87 14.40
C LEU A 186 1.58 -2.12 15.88
N ASP A 187 0.51 -2.83 16.24
CA ASP A 187 0.16 -3.09 17.65
C ASP A 187 1.18 -4.00 18.35
N HIS A 188 2.10 -4.59 17.59
CA HIS A 188 3.22 -5.38 18.07
C HIS A 188 4.53 -4.56 18.17
N LEU A 189 4.56 -3.28 17.79
CA LEU A 189 5.75 -2.40 17.93
C LEU A 189 5.96 -1.89 19.37
N GLY A 190 4.95 -2.04 20.22
CA GLY A 190 4.97 -1.54 21.61
C GLY A 190 5.24 -2.58 22.68
N GLN A 191 5.22 -3.88 22.37
CA GLN A 191 5.59 -4.90 23.36
C GLN A 191 7.11 -5.01 23.40
N LYS A 192 7.74 -4.06 24.12
CA LYS A 192 8.99 -4.38 24.81
C LYS A 192 8.71 -5.60 25.67
N GLU A 193 9.47 -6.67 25.45
CA GLU A 193 9.58 -7.78 26.38
C GLU A 193 9.73 -7.19 27.79
N LYS A 194 8.69 -7.34 28.62
CA LYS A 194 8.87 -7.26 30.06
C LYS A 194 9.58 -8.56 30.44
N VAL A 195 10.91 -8.49 30.46
CA VAL A 195 11.75 -9.39 31.27
C VAL A 195 11.67 -8.89 32.71
#